data_AF-A0A5X7KAC6-F1
#
_entry.id   AF-A0A5X7KAC6-F1
#
_cell.length_a   1.000
_cell.length_b   1.000
_cell.length_c   1.000
_cell.angle_alpha   90.00
_cell.angle_beta   90.00
_cell.angle_gamma   90.00
#
_symmetry.space_group_name_H-M   'P 1'
#
loop_
_entity.id
_entity.type
_entity.pdbx_description
1 polymer ?
#
loop_
_entity_poly.entity_id
_entity_poly.type
_entity_poly.pdbx_seq_one_letter_code
_entity_poly.pdbx_strand_id
1 'polypeptide(L)'
;MMEVIKNTELNYQQKKYIIFFILSIFPLDVDFISFLTFFINGVGFKIRMIAKNEISKKWSLVKMAQLLYMSPGTLKKRLSNENTSYTKILLDCRMQKAAELLTIHNKNVFQTADYCGYKSVSFFITTFKKYYGTSPMLFVKRYIAENIN
;
A
#
# COMPACT_ATOMS: atom_id res chain seq x y z
N MET A 1 -4.09 -16.60 34.65
CA MET A 1 -2.64 -16.38 34.44
C MET A 1 -2.42 -16.27 32.94
N MET A 2 -1.98 -15.09 32.50
CA MET A 2 -1.74 -14.61 31.12
C MET A 2 -2.96 -14.35 30.22
N GLU A 3 -3.51 -13.13 30.36
CA GLU A 3 -4.27 -12.44 29.32
C GLU A 3 -3.45 -12.37 28.02
N VAL A 4 -4.00 -12.95 26.96
CA VAL A 4 -3.57 -12.70 25.60
C VAL A 4 -3.97 -11.26 25.28
N ILE A 5 -2.97 -10.37 25.20
CA ILE A 5 -3.12 -9.00 24.72
C ILE A 5 -3.70 -9.08 23.30
N LYS A 6 -5.01 -8.90 23.15
CA LYS A 6 -5.61 -8.53 21.87
C LYS A 6 -5.08 -7.15 21.53
N ASN A 7 -4.23 -7.05 20.52
CA ASN A 7 -3.87 -5.80 19.88
C ASN A 7 -5.17 -5.16 19.36
N THR A 8 -5.78 -4.31 20.18
CA THR A 8 -6.96 -3.51 19.81
C THR A 8 -6.50 -2.47 18.80
N GLU A 9 -6.89 -2.63 17.53
CA GLU A 9 -6.68 -1.60 16.53
C GLU A 9 -7.31 -0.29 17.00
N LEU A 10 -6.50 0.77 17.11
CA LEU A 10 -6.97 2.09 17.49
C LEU A 10 -8.10 2.56 16.58
N ASN A 11 -9.21 3.01 17.17
CA ASN A 11 -10.31 3.58 16.42
C ASN A 11 -9.93 4.95 15.81
N TYR A 12 -10.72 5.43 14.84
CA TYR A 12 -10.40 6.66 14.10
C TYR A 12 -10.21 7.89 14.99
N GLN A 13 -11.03 8.02 16.04
CA GLN A 13 -10.94 9.15 16.98
C GLN A 13 -9.69 9.07 17.83
N GLN A 14 -9.34 7.87 18.33
CA GLN A 14 -8.11 7.64 19.07
C GLN A 14 -6.88 7.93 18.21
N LYS A 15 -6.86 7.48 16.96
CA LYS A 15 -5.80 7.81 15.98
C LYS A 15 -5.68 9.33 15.79
N LYS A 16 -6.82 10.03 15.64
CA LYS A 16 -6.87 11.49 15.49
C LYS A 16 -6.30 12.23 16.71
N TYR A 17 -6.68 11.85 17.94
CA TYR A 17 -6.14 12.46 19.16
C TYR A 17 -4.66 12.18 19.34
N ILE A 18 -4.19 10.98 19.01
CA ILE A 18 -2.76 10.65 19.04
C ILE A 18 -2.00 11.49 18.02
N ILE A 19 -2.53 11.69 16.81
CA ILE A 19 -1.91 12.57 15.81
C ILE A 19 -1.82 14.00 16.34
N PHE A 20 -2.90 14.56 16.90
CA PHE A 20 -2.87 15.92 17.47
C PHE A 20 -1.92 16.02 18.67
N PHE A 21 -1.88 15.01 19.53
CA PHE A 21 -0.98 14.96 20.67
C PHE A 21 0.48 14.92 20.22
N ILE A 22 0.83 14.06 19.27
CA ILE A 22 2.17 14.00 18.65
C ILE A 22 2.51 15.35 18.02
N LEU A 23 1.61 15.93 17.22
CA LEU A 23 1.81 17.25 16.60
C LEU A 23 1.92 18.39 17.61
N SER A 24 1.33 18.24 18.81
CA SER A 24 1.44 19.25 19.88
C SER A 24 2.72 19.12 20.70
N ILE A 25 3.30 17.92 20.79
CA ILE A 25 4.56 17.65 21.50
C ILE A 25 5.76 18.09 20.69
N PHE A 26 5.67 18.06 19.36
CA PHE A 26 6.68 18.62 18.48
C PHE A 26 6.32 20.08 18.21
N PRO A 27 6.91 21.06 18.92
CA PRO A 27 6.78 22.46 18.54
C PRO A 27 7.53 22.68 17.22
N LEU A 28 6.98 22.22 16.09
CA LEU A 28 7.48 22.44 14.73
C LEU A 28 9.03 22.46 14.68
N ASP A 29 9.64 21.48 15.32
CA ASP A 29 11.09 21.39 15.40
C ASP A 29 11.63 21.23 13.96
N VAL A 30 12.71 21.94 13.64
CA VAL A 30 13.25 21.98 12.27
C VAL A 30 13.64 20.58 11.79
N ASP A 31 14.10 19.71 12.68
CA ASP A 31 14.43 18.33 12.36
C ASP A 31 13.16 17.49 12.15
N PHE A 32 12.09 17.73 12.92
CA PHE A 32 10.80 17.08 12.71
C PHE A 32 10.15 17.51 11.38
N ILE A 33 10.18 18.80 11.04
CA ILE A 33 9.71 19.29 9.74
C ILE A 33 10.56 18.70 8.63
N SER A 34 11.89 18.64 8.78
CA SER A 34 12.80 18.06 7.80
C SER A 34 12.53 16.57 7.61
N PHE A 35 12.28 15.83 8.69
CA PHE A 35 11.87 14.43 8.66
C PHE A 35 10.54 14.22 7.92
N LEU A 36 9.51 15.01 8.26
CA LEU A 36 8.20 14.91 7.61
C LEU A 36 8.28 15.30 6.14
N THR A 37 9.01 16.37 5.84
CA THR A 37 9.27 16.86 4.48
C THR A 37 10.02 15.81 3.68
N PHE A 38 11.01 15.13 4.26
CA PHE A 38 11.72 14.02 3.62
C PHE A 38 10.78 12.86 3.29
N PHE A 39 9.93 12.46 4.24
CA PHE A 39 8.99 11.35 4.06
C PHE A 39 7.95 11.67 2.97
N ILE A 40 7.33 12.85 3.03
CA ILE A 40 6.32 13.28 2.05
C ILE A 40 6.96 13.52 0.67
N ASN A 41 8.21 14.00 0.63
CA ASN A 41 8.92 14.21 -0.63
C ASN A 41 9.58 12.95 -1.21
N GLY A 42 9.52 11.83 -0.48
CA GLY A 42 9.97 10.52 -0.93
C GLY A 42 9.43 10.18 -2.31
N VAL A 43 10.32 9.72 -3.18
CA VAL A 43 9.96 9.42 -4.57
C VAL A 43 9.08 8.18 -4.64
N GLY A 44 9.28 7.21 -3.74
CA GLY A 44 8.40 6.06 -3.60
C GLY A 44 6.98 6.45 -3.20
N PHE A 45 6.81 7.44 -2.33
CA PHE A 45 5.49 7.96 -1.97
C PHE A 45 4.79 8.59 -3.18
N LYS A 46 5.50 9.42 -3.95
CA LYS A 46 4.98 10.04 -5.18
C LYS A 46 4.55 8.98 -6.20
N ILE A 47 5.36 7.94 -6.43
CA ILE A 47 4.97 6.81 -7.29
C ILE A 47 3.71 6.12 -6.78
N ARG A 48 3.60 5.90 -5.46
CA ARG A 48 2.44 5.26 -4.86
C ARG A 48 1.16 6.06 -5.12
N MET A 49 1.22 7.39 -5.00
CA MET A 49 0.09 8.27 -5.29
C MET A 49 -0.34 8.20 -6.76
N ILE A 50 0.63 8.25 -7.69
CA ILE A 50 0.36 8.11 -9.13
C ILE A 50 -0.26 6.74 -9.44
N ALA A 51 0.31 5.67 -8.91
CA ALA A 51 -0.14 4.30 -9.18
C ALA A 51 -1.54 4.03 -8.61
N LYS A 52 -1.89 4.60 -7.44
CA LYS A 52 -3.22 4.45 -6.83
C LYS A 52 -4.33 5.12 -7.64
N ASN A 53 -4.03 6.27 -8.27
CA ASN A 53 -5.01 6.98 -9.11
C ASN A 53 -5.40 6.16 -10.34
N GLU A 54 -4.47 5.40 -10.92
CA GLU A 54 -4.73 4.54 -12.10
C GLU A 54 -4.11 3.15 -11.92
N ILE A 55 -4.73 2.31 -11.09
CA ILE A 55 -4.16 1.04 -10.63
C ILE A 55 -4.04 -0.02 -11.74
N SER A 56 -4.99 -0.03 -12.68
CA SER A 56 -5.05 -0.98 -13.79
C SER A 56 -4.08 -0.66 -14.92
N LYS A 57 -3.53 0.56 -14.95
CA LYS A 57 -2.67 1.03 -16.03
C LYS A 57 -1.35 0.25 -16.07
N LYS A 58 -0.83 0.09 -17.29
CA LYS A 58 0.50 -0.48 -17.55
C LYS A 58 1.58 0.56 -17.28
N TRP A 59 1.95 0.68 -16.02
CA TRP A 59 3.05 1.54 -15.61
C TRP A 59 4.40 0.95 -16.02
N SER A 60 5.31 1.83 -16.45
CA SER A 60 6.71 1.50 -16.70
C SER A 60 7.63 2.44 -15.93
N LEU A 61 8.85 2.00 -15.63
CA LEU A 61 9.85 2.85 -14.97
C LEU A 61 10.08 4.15 -15.75
N VAL A 62 10.15 4.05 -17.09
CA VAL A 62 10.36 5.21 -17.98
C VAL A 62 9.21 6.21 -17.83
N LYS A 63 7.95 5.74 -17.83
CA LYS A 63 6.80 6.63 -17.70
C LYS A 63 6.75 7.29 -16.31
N MET A 64 7.06 6.54 -15.26
CA MET A 64 7.15 7.08 -13.90
C MET A 64 8.26 8.13 -13.79
N ALA A 65 9.42 7.88 -14.39
CA ALA A 65 10.53 8.81 -14.40
C ALA A 65 10.16 10.12 -15.11
N GLN A 66 9.49 10.03 -16.27
CA GLN A 66 8.98 11.20 -17.00
C GLN A 66 7.99 12.02 -16.17
N LEU A 67 7.00 11.38 -15.52
CA LEU A 67 6.02 12.07 -14.68
C LEU A 67 6.65 12.77 -13.46
N LEU A 68 7.81 12.30 -13.03
CA LEU A 68 8.55 12.85 -11.90
C LEU A 68 9.70 13.77 -12.33
N TYR A 69 9.81 14.09 -13.62
CA TYR A 69 10.88 14.91 -14.21
C TYR A 69 12.29 14.38 -13.89
N MET A 70 12.48 13.07 -13.99
CA MET A 70 13.75 12.38 -13.72
C MET A 70 14.17 11.49 -14.87
N SER A 71 15.47 11.19 -14.95
CA SER A 71 15.94 10.06 -15.75
C SER A 71 15.54 8.73 -15.08
N PRO A 72 15.37 7.63 -15.83
CA PRO A 72 15.10 6.31 -15.24
C PRO A 72 16.20 5.84 -14.28
N GLY A 73 17.46 6.19 -14.55
CA GLY A 73 18.60 5.87 -13.67
C GLY A 73 18.53 6.62 -12.34
N THR A 74 18.23 7.92 -12.38
CA THR A 74 18.02 8.74 -11.18
C THR A 74 16.88 8.19 -10.33
N LEU A 75 15.75 7.86 -10.97
CA LEU A 75 14.59 7.29 -10.29
C LEU A 75 14.95 5.95 -9.61
N LYS A 76 15.62 5.06 -10.33
CA LYS A 76 16.06 3.76 -9.79
C LYS A 76 16.99 3.93 -8.58
N LYS A 77 17.96 4.85 -8.66
CA LYS A 77 18.90 5.15 -7.55
C LYS A 77 18.14 5.68 -6.32
N ARG A 78 17.23 6.65 -6.50
CA ARG A 78 16.43 7.18 -5.38
C ARG A 78 15.56 6.13 -4.72
N LEU A 79 14.89 5.27 -5.50
CA LEU A 79 14.09 4.17 -4.96
C LEU A 79 14.95 3.14 -4.21
N SER A 80 16.16 2.87 -4.70
CA SER A 80 17.12 2.00 -4.00
C SER A 80 17.53 2.59 -2.65
N ASN A 81 17.75 3.90 -2.57
CA ASN A 81 18.04 4.58 -1.30
C ASN A 81 16.85 4.52 -0.32
N GLU A 82 15.62 4.43 -0.85
CA GLU A 82 14.40 4.19 -0.08
C GLU A 82 14.13 2.68 0.17
N ASN A 83 15.10 1.80 -0.10
CA ASN A 83 14.99 0.34 0.06
C ASN A 83 13.80 -0.29 -0.67
N THR A 84 13.49 0.24 -1.86
CA THR A 84 12.34 -0.19 -2.67
C THR A 84 12.64 -0.15 -4.16
N SER A 85 11.65 -0.54 -4.95
CA SER A 85 11.69 -0.49 -6.40
C SER A 85 10.31 -0.12 -6.96
N TYR A 86 10.28 0.37 -8.20
CA TYR A 86 9.00 0.72 -8.83
C TYR A 86 8.07 -0.51 -8.95
N THR A 87 8.64 -1.69 -9.24
CA THR A 87 7.89 -2.94 -9.34
C THR A 87 7.31 -3.36 -8.02
N LYS A 88 8.08 -3.23 -6.93
CA LYS A 88 7.61 -3.50 -5.56
C LYS A 88 6.47 -2.56 -5.19
N ILE A 89 6.62 -1.25 -5.40
CA ILE A 89 5.55 -0.27 -5.10
C ILE A 89 4.27 -0.58 -5.88
N LEU A 90 4.38 -0.88 -7.18
CA LEU A 90 3.22 -1.21 -8.00
C LEU A 90 2.54 -2.51 -7.54
N LEU A 91 3.33 -3.53 -7.19
CA LEU A 91 2.83 -4.78 -6.63
C LEU A 91 2.07 -4.51 -5.32
N ASP A 92 2.67 -3.77 -4.39
CA ASP A 92 2.05 -3.42 -3.10
C ASP A 92 0.71 -2.71 -3.31
N CYS A 93 0.66 -1.73 -4.21
CA CYS A 93 -0.57 -0.99 -4.49
C CYS A 93 -1.67 -1.92 -5.03
N ARG A 94 -1.32 -2.81 -5.97
CA ARG A 94 -2.28 -3.73 -6.59
C ARG A 94 -2.78 -4.77 -5.61
N MET A 95 -1.90 -5.29 -4.75
CA MET A 95 -2.26 -6.29 -3.74
C MET A 95 -3.13 -5.67 -2.64
N GLN A 96 -2.76 -4.49 -2.14
CA GLN A 96 -3.58 -3.75 -1.18
C GLN A 96 -4.98 -3.48 -1.74
N LYS A 97 -5.07 -3.00 -2.99
CA LYS A 97 -6.37 -2.77 -3.62
C LYS A 97 -7.14 -4.06 -3.84
N ALA A 98 -6.47 -5.15 -4.21
CA ALA A 98 -7.11 -6.45 -4.39
C ALA A 98 -7.71 -6.99 -3.08
N ALA A 99 -6.97 -6.88 -1.97
CA ALA A 99 -7.49 -7.27 -0.66
C ALA A 99 -8.75 -6.46 -0.31
N GLU A 100 -8.70 -5.13 -0.47
CA GLU A 100 -9.85 -4.24 -0.24
C GLU A 100 -11.08 -4.63 -1.09
N LEU A 101 -10.88 -4.90 -2.39
CA LEU A 101 -11.96 -5.28 -3.29
C LEU A 101 -12.60 -6.63 -2.94
N LEU A 102 -11.78 -7.58 -2.49
CA LEU A 102 -12.23 -8.92 -2.11
C LEU A 102 -13.00 -8.91 -0.78
N THR A 103 -12.61 -8.05 0.17
CA THR A 103 -13.16 -8.08 1.54
C THR A 103 -14.21 -7.03 1.82
N ILE A 104 -14.01 -5.80 1.36
CA ILE A 104 -14.91 -4.67 1.66
C ILE A 104 -15.98 -4.54 0.57
N HIS A 105 -15.58 -4.70 -0.69
CA HIS A 105 -16.47 -4.47 -1.85
C HIS A 105 -17.10 -5.75 -2.39
N ASN A 106 -16.87 -6.91 -1.76
CA ASN A 106 -17.39 -8.22 -2.14
C ASN A 106 -17.23 -8.56 -3.64
N LYS A 107 -16.15 -8.08 -4.28
CA LYS A 107 -15.85 -8.44 -5.68
C LYS A 107 -15.35 -9.87 -5.76
N ASN A 108 -15.70 -10.56 -6.84
CA ASN A 108 -15.16 -11.89 -7.09
C ASN A 108 -13.69 -11.82 -7.58
N VAL A 109 -13.00 -12.95 -7.54
CA VAL A 109 -11.57 -13.06 -7.89
C VAL A 109 -11.28 -12.58 -9.32
N PHE A 110 -12.18 -12.86 -10.27
CA PHE A 110 -12.05 -12.44 -11.66
C PHE A 110 -12.12 -10.91 -11.80
N GLN A 111 -13.17 -10.30 -11.23
CA GLN A 111 -13.37 -8.84 -11.24
C GLN A 111 -12.23 -8.10 -10.55
N THR A 112 -11.73 -8.64 -9.44
CA THR A 112 -10.61 -8.06 -8.71
C THR A 112 -9.31 -8.12 -9.53
N ALA A 113 -9.04 -9.23 -10.20
CA ALA A 113 -7.86 -9.36 -11.06
C ALA A 113 -7.90 -8.32 -12.19
N ASP A 114 -9.04 -8.20 -12.88
CA ASP A 114 -9.25 -7.24 -13.95
C ASP A 114 -9.08 -5.79 -13.47
N TYR A 115 -9.75 -5.42 -12.37
CA TYR A 115 -9.65 -4.08 -11.78
C TYR A 115 -8.21 -3.71 -11.38
N CYS A 116 -7.43 -4.67 -10.87
CA CYS A 116 -6.03 -4.44 -10.51
C CYS A 116 -5.07 -4.49 -11.72
N GLY A 117 -5.56 -4.65 -12.95
CA GLY A 117 -4.78 -4.61 -14.17
C GLY A 117 -4.06 -5.92 -14.51
N TYR A 118 -4.55 -7.06 -14.00
CA TYR A 118 -4.02 -8.38 -14.33
C TYR A 118 -4.74 -8.97 -15.54
N LYS A 119 -3.98 -9.30 -16.58
CA LYS A 119 -4.51 -9.96 -17.79
C LYS A 119 -4.95 -11.41 -17.57
N SER A 120 -4.43 -12.05 -16.52
CA SER A 120 -4.67 -13.46 -16.23
C SER A 120 -5.03 -13.61 -14.76
N VAL A 121 -6.18 -14.22 -14.50
CA VAL A 121 -6.63 -14.56 -13.15
C VAL A 121 -5.66 -15.53 -12.47
N SER A 122 -5.13 -16.51 -13.20
CA SER A 122 -4.14 -17.46 -12.67
C SER A 122 -2.88 -16.74 -12.19
N PHE A 123 -2.35 -15.80 -12.98
CA PHE A 123 -1.19 -15.01 -12.58
C PHE A 123 -1.50 -14.11 -11.37
N PHE A 124 -2.69 -13.53 -11.32
CA PHE A 124 -3.17 -12.79 -10.15
C PHE A 124 -3.21 -13.66 -8.89
N ILE A 125 -3.83 -14.85 -8.95
CA ILE A 125 -3.94 -15.77 -7.81
C ILE A 125 -2.56 -16.18 -7.30
N THR A 126 -1.63 -16.56 -8.18
CA THR A 126 -0.26 -16.93 -7.77
C THR A 126 0.47 -15.75 -7.14
N THR A 127 0.32 -14.55 -7.70
CA THR A 127 0.92 -13.33 -7.15
C THR A 127 0.33 -12.98 -5.77
N PHE A 128 -1.00 -13.04 -5.64
CA PHE A 128 -1.71 -12.78 -4.39
C PHE A 128 -1.30 -13.77 -3.30
N LYS A 129 -1.24 -15.07 -3.64
CA LYS A 129 -0.78 -16.11 -2.72
C LYS A 129 0.66 -15.90 -2.28
N LYS A 130 1.54 -15.50 -3.20
CA LYS A 130 2.93 -15.16 -2.86
C LYS A 130 3.02 -13.95 -1.93
N TYR A 131 2.15 -12.95 -2.12
CA TYR A 131 2.16 -11.71 -1.36
C TYR A 131 1.56 -11.85 0.04
N TYR A 132 0.42 -12.52 0.17
CA TYR A 132 -0.33 -12.67 1.43
C TYR A 132 -0.15 -14.03 2.12
N GLY A 133 0.59 -14.96 1.50
CA GLY A 133 0.77 -16.32 2.01
C GLY A 133 -0.44 -17.25 1.88
N THR A 134 -1.56 -16.77 1.30
CA THR A 134 -2.81 -17.52 1.18
C THR A 134 -3.57 -17.17 -0.10
N SER A 135 -4.46 -18.06 -0.57
CA SER A 135 -5.26 -17.80 -1.77
C SER A 135 -6.30 -16.69 -1.53
N PRO A 136 -6.74 -15.97 -2.57
CA PRO A 136 -7.79 -14.95 -2.45
C PRO A 136 -9.07 -15.44 -1.74
N MET A 137 -9.54 -16.64 -2.06
CA MET A 137 -10.76 -17.19 -1.45
C MET A 137 -10.59 -17.47 0.05
N LEU A 138 -9.44 -18.04 0.45
CA LEU A 138 -9.16 -18.32 1.84
C LEU A 138 -8.90 -17.02 2.64
N PHE A 139 -8.31 -16.01 1.98
CA PHE A 139 -8.17 -14.65 2.55
C PHE A 139 -9.53 -14.05 2.90
N VAL A 140 -10.49 -14.08 1.99
CA VAL A 140 -11.86 -13.60 2.24
C VAL A 140 -12.55 -14.37 3.35
N LYS A 141 -12.44 -15.71 3.34
CA LYS A 141 -13.03 -16.54 4.40
C LYS A 141 -12.50 -16.19 5.79
N ARG A 142 -11.18 -15.98 5.93
CA ARG A 142 -10.55 -15.56 7.19
C ARG A 142 -11.03 -14.17 7.61
N TYR A 143 -11.04 -13.22 6.67
CA TYR A 143 -11.51 -11.87 6.93
C TYR A 143 -12.95 -11.85 7.46
N ILE A 144 -13.87 -12.61 6.86
CA ILE A 144 -15.27 -12.73 7.33
C ILE A 144 -15.31 -13.33 8.74
N ALA A 145 -14.57 -14.42 9.00
CA ALA A 145 -14.56 -15.07 10.30
C ALA A 145 -14.04 -14.17 11.44
N GLU A 146 -13.12 -13.26 11.13
CA GLU A 146 -12.50 -12.31 12.07
C GLU A 146 -13.33 -11.03 12.31
N ASN A 147 -14.23 -10.66 11.39
CA ASN A 147 -14.94 -9.37 11.43
C ASN A 147 -16.47 -9.49 11.57
N ILE A 148 -17.04 -10.70 11.50
CA ILE A 148 -18.49 -10.95 11.63
C ILE A 148 -18.84 -11.77 12.90
N ASN A 149 -17.84 -12.18 13.68
CA ASN A 149 -18.01 -12.78 15.03
C ASN A 149 -17.39 -11.87 16.10
#